data_AF-A0A434AVX4-F1
#
_entry.id   AF-A0A434AVX4-F1
#
_cell.length_a   1.000
_cell.length_b   1.000
_cell.length_c   1.000
_cell.angle_alpha   90.00
_cell.angle_beta   90.00
_cell.angle_gamma   90.00
#
_symmetry.space_group_name_H-M   'P 1'
#
loop_
_entity.id
_entity.type
_entity.pdbx_description
1 polymer ?
#
loop_
_entity_poly.entity_id
_entity_poly.type
_entity_poly.pdbx_seq_one_letter_code
_entity_poly.pdbx_strand_id
1 'polypeptide(L)' 'MAKFKGAIVVETEKCKGCSLCVVACPTGVIELARDVNAKGYHYAYMANPDACIGCSSCGLVCPDTVITVYRTKAS' A
#
# COMPACT_ATOMS: atom_id res chain seq x y z
N MET A 1 21.33 4.01 -6.24
CA MET A 1 19.97 4.59 -6.25
C MET A 1 19.01 3.60 -6.90
N ALA A 2 17.78 3.48 -6.41
CA ALA A 2 16.81 2.52 -6.97
C ALA A 2 16.48 2.88 -8.43
N LYS A 3 16.52 1.90 -9.34
CA LYS A 3 16.22 2.09 -10.78
C LYS A 3 14.74 2.45 -11.07
N PHE A 4 13.88 2.33 -10.07
CA PHE A 4 12.43 2.47 -10.21
C PHE A 4 11.85 3.20 -9.00
N LYS A 5 10.83 4.05 -9.26
CA LYS A 5 9.98 4.65 -8.23
C LYS A 5 8.60 4.00 -8.29
N GLY A 6 8.07 3.62 -7.14
CA GLY A 6 6.75 3.06 -6.98
C GLY A 6 5.78 4.01 -6.30
N ALA A 7 4.49 3.71 -6.44
CA ALA A 7 3.42 4.30 -5.64
C ALA A 7 2.28 3.30 -5.53
N ILE A 8 1.42 3.44 -4.53
CA ILE A 8 0.17 2.68 -4.44
C ILE A 8 -1.01 3.61 -4.18
N VAL A 9 -2.18 3.22 -4.65
CA VAL A 9 -3.46 3.84 -4.30
C VAL A 9 -4.32 2.78 -3.65
N VAL A 10 -4.85 3.08 -2.46
CA VAL A 10 -5.74 2.20 -1.70
C VAL A 10 -7.16 2.73 -1.82
N GLU A 11 -8.11 1.88 -2.21
CA GLU A 11 -9.53 2.21 -2.11
C GLU A 11 -9.98 2.17 -0.64
N THR A 12 -9.84 3.30 0.05
CA THR A 12 -10.06 3.46 1.50
C THR A 12 -11.37 2.85 1.98
N GLU A 13 -12.50 3.08 1.28
CA GLU A 13 -13.82 2.60 1.68
C GLU A 13 -14.06 1.10 1.48
N LYS A 14 -13.17 0.42 0.74
CA LYS A 14 -13.19 -1.03 0.56
C LYS A 14 -12.13 -1.73 1.40
N CYS A 15 -11.10 -1.01 1.85
CA CYS A 15 -10.07 -1.55 2.72
C CYS A 15 -10.65 -1.94 4.10
N LYS A 16 -10.38 -3.17 4.53
CA LYS A 16 -10.82 -3.71 5.83
C LYS A 16 -9.73 -3.72 6.91
N GLY A 17 -8.56 -3.13 6.63
CA GLY A 17 -7.49 -2.99 7.63
C GLY A 17 -6.84 -4.28 8.09
N CYS A 18 -6.84 -5.35 7.27
CA CYS A 18 -6.33 -6.67 7.67
C CYS A 18 -4.80 -6.79 7.83
N SER A 19 -4.06 -5.69 7.66
CA SER A 19 -2.58 -5.56 7.76
C SER A 19 -1.71 -6.48 6.90
N LEU A 20 -2.26 -7.37 6.07
CA LEU A 20 -1.48 -8.26 5.20
C LEU A 20 -0.51 -7.51 4.28
N CYS A 21 -0.93 -6.39 3.70
CA CYS A 21 -0.07 -5.54 2.87
C CYS A 21 1.08 -4.88 3.63
N VAL A 22 0.90 -4.61 4.94
CA VAL A 22 1.95 -4.06 5.81
C VAL A 22 3.05 -5.11 5.99
N VAL A 23 2.67 -6.34 6.34
CA VAL A 23 3.62 -7.46 6.52
C VAL A 23 4.31 -7.84 5.22
N ALA A 24 3.58 -7.84 4.10
CA ALA A 24 4.13 -8.23 2.81
C ALA A 24 5.03 -7.17 2.16
N CYS A 25 5.06 -5.93 2.66
CA CYS A 25 5.83 -4.85 2.06
C CYS A 25 7.33 -5.00 2.36
N PRO A 26 8.18 -5.33 1.37
CA PRO A 26 9.60 -5.56 1.63
C PRO A 26 10.37 -4.28 1.98
N THR A 27 9.79 -3.10 1.72
CA THR A 27 10.39 -1.79 2.00
C THR A 27 9.68 -1.03 3.13
N GLY A 28 8.71 -1.66 3.81
CA GLY A 28 8.06 -1.11 4.99
C GLY A 28 7.33 0.22 4.77
N VAL A 29 6.74 0.45 3.59
CA VAL A 29 6.15 1.76 3.23
C VAL A 29 4.67 1.91 3.56
N ILE A 30 4.03 0.86 4.07
CA ILE A 30 2.58 0.79 4.29
C ILE A 30 2.32 0.64 5.78
N GLU A 31 1.38 1.41 6.31
CA GLU A 31 0.84 1.26 7.67
C GLU A 31 -0.69 1.30 7.64
N LEU A 32 -1.33 1.06 8.78
CA LEU A 32 -2.76 1.32 8.97
C LEU A 32 -2.98 2.70 9.57
N ALA A 33 -3.95 3.43 9.03
CA ALA A 33 -4.31 4.76 9.49
C ALA A 33 -4.83 4.71 10.94
N ARG A 34 -4.58 5.78 11.71
CA ARG A 34 -5.20 5.96 13.03
C ARG A 34 -6.69 6.26 12.92
N ASP A 35 -7.08 6.94 11.85
CA ASP A 35 -8.49 7.19 11.52
C ASP A 35 -9.13 5.94 10.92
N VAL A 36 -10.47 5.97 10.85
CA VAL A 36 -11.27 4.91 10.26
C VAL A 36 -12.05 5.41 9.05
N ASN A 37 -12.30 4.52 8.08
CA ASN A 37 -13.22 4.78 6.97
C ASN A 37 -14.69 4.77 7.43
N ALA A 38 -15.65 4.95 6.52
CA ALA A 38 -17.07 5.00 6.85
C ALA A 38 -17.62 3.68 7.45
N LYS A 39 -16.86 2.59 7.38
CA LYS A 39 -17.20 1.26 7.93
C LYS A 39 -16.50 0.95 9.24
N GLY A 40 -15.71 1.89 9.79
CA GLY A 40 -14.99 1.70 11.04
C GLY A 40 -13.67 0.94 10.93
N TYR A 41 -13.10 0.78 9.73
CA TYR A 41 -11.80 0.10 9.55
C TYR A 41 -10.63 1.08 9.47
N HIS A 42 -9.54 0.76 10.18
CA HIS A 42 -8.23 1.37 10.00
C HIS A 42 -7.64 0.96 8.64
N TYR A 43 -7.81 1.79 7.63
CA TYR A 43 -7.42 1.48 6.25
C TYR A 43 -5.91 1.59 6.05
N ALA A 44 -5.38 0.86 5.06
CA ALA A 44 -3.97 0.94 4.70
C ALA A 44 -3.64 2.26 3.99
N TYR A 45 -2.48 2.84 4.27
CA TYR A 45 -1.96 4.05 3.60
C TYR A 45 -0.44 3.98 3.44
N MET A 46 0.12 4.84 2.58
CA MET A 46 1.57 4.96 2.41
C MET A 46 2.17 5.85 3.49
N ALA A 47 2.82 5.26 4.50
CA ALA A 47 3.52 6.00 5.55
C ALA A 47 4.87 6.57 5.09
N ASN A 48 5.55 5.88 4.17
CA ASN A 48 6.84 6.32 3.61
C ASN A 48 6.89 6.11 2.09
N PRO A 49 6.18 6.93 1.30
CA PRO A 49 6.03 6.70 -0.14
C PRO A 49 7.34 6.73 -0.93
N ASP A 50 8.36 7.45 -0.46
CA ASP A 50 9.63 7.59 -1.19
C ASP A 50 10.47 6.32 -1.24
N ALA A 51 10.24 5.36 -0.32
CA ALA A 51 10.89 4.05 -0.35
C ALA A 51 10.12 2.99 -1.16
N CYS A 52 9.01 3.36 -1.83
CA CYS A 52 8.24 2.41 -2.62
C CYS A 52 8.97 2.08 -3.94
N ILE A 53 9.12 0.79 -4.23
CA ILE A 53 9.78 0.30 -5.45
C ILE A 53 8.83 -0.29 -6.51
N GLY A 54 7.52 -0.28 -6.23
CA GLY A 54 6.49 -0.80 -7.15
C GLY A 54 6.62 -2.31 -7.40
N CYS A 55 6.89 -3.10 -6.36
CA CYS A 55 7.09 -4.55 -6.46
C CYS A 55 5.79 -5.38 -6.52
N SER A 56 4.64 -4.75 -6.28
CA SER A 56 3.31 -5.37 -6.30
C SER A 56 2.99 -6.41 -5.22
N SER A 57 3.87 -6.67 -4.25
CA SER A 57 3.60 -7.61 -3.15
C SER A 57 2.32 -7.28 -2.36
N CYS A 58 2.08 -5.99 -2.09
CA CYS A 58 0.87 -5.53 -1.40
C CYS A 58 -0.41 -5.76 -2.21
N GLY A 59 -0.36 -5.59 -3.53
CA GLY A 59 -1.49 -5.86 -4.43
C GLY A 59 -1.82 -7.35 -4.50
N LEU A 60 -0.80 -8.21 -4.56
CA LEU A 60 -0.96 -9.67 -4.64
C LEU A 60 -1.51 -10.28 -3.35
N VAL A 61 -1.09 -9.77 -2.19
CA VAL A 61 -1.55 -10.29 -0.90
C VAL A 61 -2.92 -9.75 -0.49
N CYS A 62 -3.42 -8.70 -1.15
CA CYS A 62 -4.67 -8.05 -0.78
C CYS A 62 -5.87 -8.94 -1.15
N PRO A 63 -6.61 -9.50 -0.18
CA PRO A 63 -7.72 -10.41 -0.47
C PRO A 63 -8.92 -9.70 -1.13
N ASP A 64 -9.07 -8.40 -0.87
CA ASP A 64 -10.16 -7.57 -1.38
C ASP A 64 -9.77 -6.81 -2.67
N THR A 65 -8.55 -7.02 -3.19
CA THR A 65 -8.00 -6.39 -4.40
C THR A 65 -8.11 -4.85 -4.45
N VAL A 66 -8.04 -4.19 -3.29
CA VAL A 66 -8.24 -2.73 -3.15
C VAL A 66 -6.99 -1.86 -3.34
N ILE A 67 -5.86 -2.46 -3.76
CA ILE A 67 -4.57 -1.77 -3.89
C ILE A 67 -4.15 -1.75 -5.35
N THR A 68 -4.11 -0.56 -5.94
CA THR A 68 -3.52 -0.33 -7.27
C THR A 68 -2.05 0.04 -7.10
N VAL A 69 -1.17 -0.58 -7.89
CA VAL A 69 0.29 -0.40 -7.80
C VAL A 69 0.82 0.26 -9.07
N TYR A 70 1.56 1.35 -8.91
CA TYR A 70 2.23 2.08 -9.99
C TYR A 70 3.73 1.87 -9.91
N ARG A 71 4.38 1.80 -11.08
CA ARG A 71 5.83 1.69 -11.20
C ARG A 71 6.32 2.49 -12.40
N THR A 72 7.28 3.38 -12.16
CA THR A 72 7.94 4.15 -13.21
C THR A 72 9.46 3.97 -13.13
N LYS A 73 10.15 4.14 -14.26
CA LYS A 73 11.62 4.22 -14.28
C LYS A 73 12.01 5.54 -13.61
N ALA A 74 12.94 5.47 -12.66
CA ALA A 74 13.56 6.69 -12.14
C ALA A 74 14.51 7.24 -13.22
N SER A 75 14.33 8.52 -13.56
CA SER A 75 15.21 9.28 -14.46
C SER A 75 16.55 9.57 -13.81
#